data_AF-A0A1Q2TTU4-F1
#
_entry.id   AF-A0A1Q2TTU4-F1
#
_cell.length_a   1.000
_cell.length_b   1.000
_cell.length_c   1.000
_cell.angle_alpha   90.00
_cell.angle_beta   90.00
_cell.angle_gamma   90.00
#
_symmetry.space_group_name_H-M   'P 1'
#
loop_
_entity.id
_entity.type
_entity.pdbx_description
1 polymer ?
#
loop_
_entity_poly.entity_id
_entity_poly.type
_entity_poly.pdbx_seq_one_letter_code
_entity_poly.pdbx_strand_id
1 'polypeptide(L)'
;MNIAPYQQFQNQLKDLGIALPNHQRQPGALIRQGQQFMIFWQTHLAPMTGDNLSPEVYGQWRSLHTELYRGLRLLNADLIFLQGSRRPDAQADKQLHIQTRLEQLSQYCQRIIDLAGI
;
A
#
# COMPACT_ATOMS: atom_id res chain seq x y z
N MET A 1 -3.00 10.18 -17.83
CA MET A 1 -3.15 10.24 -16.36
C MET A 1 -1.77 10.45 -15.74
N ASN A 2 -1.61 11.24 -14.67
CA ASN A 2 -0.31 11.35 -14.00
C ASN A 2 -0.02 10.07 -13.19
N ILE A 3 1.00 9.29 -13.57
CA ILE A 3 1.35 8.03 -12.90
C ILE A 3 2.35 8.18 -11.75
N ALA A 4 2.99 9.35 -11.60
CA ALA A 4 4.04 9.57 -10.62
C ALA A 4 3.60 9.27 -9.17
N PRO A 5 2.37 9.60 -8.72
CA PRO A 5 1.89 9.21 -7.40
C PRO A 5 1.86 7.69 -7.17
N TYR A 6 1.48 6.90 -8.17
CA TYR A 6 1.47 5.44 -8.05
C TYR A 6 2.88 4.86 -8.00
N GLN A 7 3.82 5.41 -8.78
CA GLN A 7 5.24 5.02 -8.72
C GLN A 7 5.84 5.33 -7.35
N GLN A 8 5.60 6.54 -6.84
CA GLN A 8 6.05 6.94 -5.51
C GLN A 8 5.47 6.02 -4.44
N PHE A 9 4.17 5.76 -4.47
CA PHE A 9 3.53 4.87 -3.49
C PHE A 9 4.08 3.45 -3.57
N GLN A 10 4.29 2.94 -4.79
CA GLN A 10 4.88 1.62 -5.01
C GLN A 10 6.27 1.51 -4.37
N ASN A 11 7.10 2.55 -4.51
CA ASN A 11 8.43 2.58 -3.89
C ASN A 11 8.33 2.60 -2.37
N GLN A 12 7.45 3.42 -1.79
CA GLN A 12 7.26 3.46 -0.33
C GLN A 12 6.78 2.11 0.25
N LEU A 13 5.95 1.36 -0.48
CA LEU A 13 5.54 0.00 -0.09
C LEU A 13 6.73 -0.97 -0.09
N LYS A 14 7.57 -0.92 -1.13
CA LYS A 14 8.79 -1.74 -1.25
C LYS A 14 9.79 -1.40 -0.15
N ASP A 15 10.00 -0.12 0.12
CA ASP A 15 10.91 0.39 1.15
C ASP A 15 10.50 -0.12 2.54
N LEU A 16 9.19 -0.12 2.85
CA LEU A 16 8.71 -0.70 4.10
C LEU A 16 8.99 -2.20 4.17
N GLY A 17 8.80 -2.97 3.10
CA GLY A 17 9.08 -4.41 3.09
C GLY A 17 10.53 -4.70 3.51
N ILE A 18 11.48 -3.94 2.96
CA ILE A 18 12.91 -4.03 3.30
C ILE A 18 13.15 -3.59 4.75
N ALA A 19 12.52 -2.49 5.17
CA ALA A 19 12.77 -1.87 6.46
C ALA A 19 11.90 -2.43 7.61
N LEU A 20 11.03 -3.42 7.35
CA LEU A 20 10.03 -3.91 8.31
C LEU A 20 10.65 -4.39 9.63
N PRO A 21 11.74 -5.20 9.63
CA PRO A 21 12.35 -5.65 10.88
C PRO A 21 12.93 -4.49 11.70
N ASN A 22 13.42 -3.45 11.04
CA ASN A 22 13.98 -2.27 11.70
C ASN A 22 12.88 -1.39 12.30
N HIS A 23 11.79 -1.17 11.55
CA HIS A 23 10.64 -0.40 12.04
C HIS A 23 9.97 -1.10 13.23
N GLN A 24 9.86 -2.42 13.22
CA GLN A 24 9.24 -3.14 14.33
C GLN A 24 9.96 -2.93 15.67
N ARG A 25 11.29 -2.80 15.66
CA ARG A 25 12.08 -2.55 16.89
C ARG A 25 11.91 -1.13 17.41
N GLN A 26 11.44 -0.20 16.59
CA GLN A 26 11.26 1.19 16.96
C GLN A 26 9.84 1.42 17.51
N PRO A 27 9.70 2.01 18.71
CA PRO A 27 8.39 2.26 19.30
C PRO A 27 7.49 3.12 18.40
N GLY A 28 6.34 2.55 18.06
CA GLY A 28 5.28 3.20 17.27
C GLY A 28 5.62 3.47 15.80
N ALA A 29 6.76 3.00 15.29
CA ALA A 29 7.17 3.30 13.93
C ALA A 29 6.24 2.67 12.87
N LEU A 30 5.76 1.44 13.10
CA LEU A 30 4.81 0.79 12.18
C LEU A 30 3.45 1.49 12.15
N ILE A 31 3.00 2.02 13.30
CA ILE A 31 1.75 2.80 13.38
C ILE A 31 1.89 4.09 12.59
N ARG A 32 2.99 4.83 12.78
CA ARG A 32 3.28 6.05 12.02
C ARG A 32 3.36 5.76 10.52
N GLN A 33 4.01 4.68 10.13
CA GLN A 33 4.11 4.28 8.73
C GLN A 33 2.73 3.98 8.10
N GLY A 34 1.87 3.24 8.81
CA GLY A 34 0.51 2.97 8.36
C GLY A 34 -0.31 4.26 8.19
N GLN A 35 -0.19 5.20 9.12
CA GLN A 35 -0.81 6.53 9.02
C GLN A 35 -0.28 7.33 7.82
N GLN A 36 1.04 7.31 7.58
CA GLN A 36 1.64 8.00 6.44
C GLN A 36 1.11 7.47 5.11
N PHE A 37 0.94 6.15 4.96
CA PHE A 37 0.33 5.60 3.77
C PHE A 37 -1.13 6.03 3.60
N MET A 38 -1.92 6.06 4.69
CA MET A 38 -3.31 6.53 4.64
C MET A 38 -3.41 8.00 4.24
N ILE A 39 -2.49 8.85 4.76
CA ILE A 39 -2.39 10.26 4.37
C ILE A 39 -2.02 10.36 2.89
N PHE A 40 -0.99 9.64 2.44
CA PHE A 40 -0.56 9.64 1.05
C PHE A 40 -1.69 9.25 0.09
N TRP A 41 -2.44 8.20 0.44
CA TRP A 41 -3.62 7.80 -0.30
C TRP A 41 -4.62 8.97 -0.42
N GLN A 42 -5.00 9.58 0.71
CA GLN A 42 -6.01 10.64 0.74
C GLN A 42 -5.57 11.89 -0.03
N THR A 43 -4.29 12.25 0.02
CA THR A 43 -3.79 13.50 -0.58
C THR A 43 -3.40 13.36 -2.04
N HIS A 44 -2.93 12.18 -2.47
CA HIS A 44 -2.36 12.02 -3.82
C HIS A 44 -3.11 11.04 -4.72
N LEU A 45 -3.69 9.97 -4.17
CA LEU A 45 -4.31 8.92 -4.97
C LEU A 45 -5.83 9.07 -5.04
N ALA A 46 -6.50 9.24 -3.90
CA ALA A 46 -7.94 9.40 -3.81
C ALA A 46 -8.53 10.52 -4.70
N PRO A 47 -7.89 11.69 -4.86
CA PRO A 47 -8.40 12.76 -5.72
C PRO A 47 -8.27 12.47 -7.22
N MET A 48 -7.56 11.42 -7.61
CA MET A 48 -7.42 11.08 -9.03
C MET A 48 -8.74 10.56 -9.57
N THR A 49 -9.19 11.12 -10.68
CA THR A 49 -10.52 10.88 -11.26
C THR A 49 -10.53 9.96 -12.48
N GLY A 50 -9.37 9.73 -13.11
CA GLY A 50 -9.27 8.87 -14.29
C GLY A 50 -9.91 9.45 -15.56
N ASP A 51 -10.22 10.75 -15.59
CA ASP A 51 -11.06 11.40 -16.62
C ASP A 51 -10.55 11.27 -18.07
N ASN A 52 -9.25 10.98 -18.25
CA ASN A 52 -8.62 10.84 -19.56
C ASN A 52 -8.45 9.37 -20.00
N LEU A 53 -9.07 8.42 -19.30
CA LEU A 53 -9.00 7.00 -19.63
C LEU A 53 -10.19 6.60 -20.52
N SER A 54 -9.97 5.66 -21.46
CA SER A 54 -11.08 5.05 -22.20
C SER A 54 -12.03 4.31 -21.23
N PRO A 55 -13.30 4.08 -21.59
CA PRO A 55 -14.26 3.42 -20.69
C PRO A 55 -13.78 2.06 -20.16
N GLU A 56 -13.11 1.28 -21.01
CA GLU A 56 -12.55 -0.02 -20.63
C GLU A 56 -11.41 0.12 -19.60
N VAL A 57 -10.46 1.02 -19.88
CA VAL A 57 -9.31 1.26 -19.00
C VAL A 57 -9.77 1.90 -17.69
N TYR A 58 -10.75 2.81 -17.74
CA TYR A 58 -11.34 3.43 -16.57
C TYR A 58 -11.97 2.41 -15.61
N GLY A 59 -12.71 1.43 -16.14
CA GLY A 59 -13.31 0.36 -15.34
C GLY A 59 -12.25 -0.45 -14.58
N GLN A 60 -11.18 -0.84 -15.26
CA GLN A 60 -10.06 -1.57 -14.65
C GLN A 60 -9.31 -0.73 -13.62
N TRP A 61 -8.99 0.53 -13.96
CA TRP A 61 -8.35 1.47 -13.06
C TRP A 61 -9.17 1.67 -11.77
N ARG A 62 -10.48 1.91 -11.88
CA ARG A 62 -11.37 2.12 -10.73
C ARG A 62 -11.46 0.89 -9.83
N SER A 63 -11.49 -0.30 -10.41
CA SER A 63 -11.44 -1.56 -9.67
C SER A 63 -10.13 -1.68 -8.88
N LEU A 64 -8.98 -1.50 -9.54
CA LEU A 64 -7.67 -1.54 -8.89
C LEU A 64 -7.54 -0.47 -7.79
N HIS A 65 -8.08 0.72 -8.01
CA HIS A 65 -8.10 1.80 -7.02
C HIS A 65 -8.87 1.39 -5.76
N THR A 66 -10.00 0.71 -5.94
CA THR A 66 -10.81 0.21 -4.81
C THR A 66 -10.07 -0.87 -4.03
N GLU A 67 -9.41 -1.81 -4.72
CA GLU A 67 -8.63 -2.87 -4.09
C GLU A 67 -7.38 -2.32 -3.38
N LEU A 68 -6.72 -1.33 -3.96
CA LEU A 68 -5.58 -0.65 -3.35
C LEU A 68 -5.98 0.02 -2.02
N TYR A 69 -7.11 0.73 -1.99
CA TYR A 69 -7.62 1.32 -0.75
C TYR A 69 -8.00 0.27 0.30
N ARG A 70 -8.72 -0.79 -0.11
CA ARG A 70 -9.13 -1.88 0.79
C ARG A 70 -7.91 -2.54 1.41
N GLY A 71 -6.95 -2.94 0.58
CA GLY A 71 -5.74 -3.60 1.05
C GLY A 71 -4.88 -2.68 1.90
N LEU A 72 -4.87 -1.37 1.63
CA LEU A 72 -4.17 -0.41 2.49
C LEU A 72 -4.76 -0.33 3.91
N ARG A 73 -6.09 -0.34 4.04
CA ARG A 73 -6.75 -0.37 5.36
C ARG A 73 -6.37 -1.63 6.15
N LEU A 74 -6.30 -2.78 5.47
CA LEU A 74 -5.87 -4.04 6.08
C LEU A 74 -4.40 -3.99 6.48
N LEU A 75 -3.52 -3.42 5.64
CA LEU A 75 -2.11 -3.21 5.95
C LEU A 75 -1.95 -2.38 7.22
N ASN A 76 -2.69 -1.28 7.33
CA ASN A 76 -2.64 -0.42 8.51
C ASN A 76 -3.04 -1.20 9.79
N ALA A 77 -4.08 -2.03 9.73
CA ALA A 77 -4.47 -2.87 10.86
C ALA A 77 -3.39 -3.92 11.22
N ASP A 78 -2.80 -4.55 10.20
CA ASP A 78 -1.72 -5.53 10.39
C ASP A 78 -0.48 -4.88 11.04
N LEU A 79 -0.11 -3.66 10.63
CA LEU A 79 1.01 -2.90 11.19
C LEU A 79 0.77 -2.51 12.66
N ILE A 80 -0.45 -2.07 13.00
CA ILE A 80 -0.85 -1.77 14.39
C ILE A 80 -0.72 -3.03 15.25
N PHE A 81 -1.22 -4.16 14.75
CA PHE A 81 -1.11 -5.44 15.45
C PHE A 81 0.35 -5.85 15.67
N LEU A 82 1.18 -5.80 14.62
CA LEU A 82 2.59 -6.20 14.70
C LEU A 82 3.36 -5.34 15.71
N GLN A 83 3.09 -4.03 15.77
CA GLN A 83 3.71 -3.13 16.74
C GLN A 83 3.39 -3.50 18.20
N GLY A 84 2.15 -3.94 18.46
CA GLY A 84 1.68 -4.27 19.81
C GLY A 84 1.94 -5.72 20.24
N SER A 85 2.19 -6.62 19.30
CA SER A 85 2.41 -8.04 19.58
C SER A 85 3.72 -8.27 20.33
N ARG A 86 3.69 -9.15 21.34
CA ARG A 86 4.87 -9.59 22.12
C ARG A 86 5.18 -11.07 21.97
N ARG A 87 4.35 -11.82 21.23
CA ARG A 87 4.50 -13.27 21.03
C ARG A 87 5.30 -13.51 19.74
N PRO A 88 6.48 -14.16 19.80
CA PRO A 88 7.33 -14.36 18.63
C PRO A 88 6.63 -15.04 17.45
N ASP A 89 5.89 -16.13 17.71
CA ASP A 89 5.17 -16.86 16.65
C ASP A 89 4.14 -15.97 15.94
N ALA A 90 3.35 -15.23 16.72
CA ALA A 90 2.35 -14.30 16.19
C ALA A 90 2.98 -13.11 15.45
N GLN A 91 4.21 -12.72 15.80
CA GLN A 91 4.96 -11.69 15.06
C GLN A 91 5.44 -12.24 13.71
N ALA A 92 5.99 -13.45 13.68
CA ALA A 92 6.49 -14.07 12.45
C ALA A 92 5.35 -14.28 11.43
N ASP A 93 4.23 -14.86 11.85
CA ASP A 93 3.05 -15.05 10.98
C ASP A 93 2.54 -13.70 10.45
N LYS A 94 2.51 -12.68 11.32
CA LYS A 94 2.04 -11.35 10.93
C LYS A 94 3.00 -10.65 9.98
N GLN A 95 4.31 -10.78 10.16
CA GLN A 95 5.31 -10.26 9.23
C GLN A 95 5.13 -10.86 7.83
N LEU A 96 4.92 -12.17 7.74
CA LEU A 96 4.66 -12.84 6.46
C LEU A 96 3.39 -12.28 5.79
N HIS A 97 2.30 -12.14 6.55
CA HIS A 97 1.07 -11.54 6.01
C HIS A 97 1.26 -10.09 5.55
N ILE A 98 2.03 -9.28 6.29
CA ILE A 98 2.37 -7.91 5.88
C ILE A 98 3.18 -7.93 4.58
N GLN A 99 4.18 -8.79 4.48
CA GLN A 99 5.02 -8.90 3.29
C GLN A 99 4.20 -9.25 2.05
N THR A 100 3.36 -10.29 2.13
CA THR A 100 2.44 -10.68 1.05
C THR A 100 1.53 -9.52 0.66
N ARG A 101 1.01 -8.77 1.63
CA ARG A 101 0.13 -7.63 1.37
C ARG A 101 0.86 -6.47 0.70
N LEU A 102 2.08 -6.15 1.13
CA LEU A 102 2.91 -5.12 0.50
C LEU A 102 3.18 -5.46 -0.97
N GLU A 103 3.48 -6.72 -1.27
CA GLU A 103 3.66 -7.21 -2.64
C GLU A 103 2.39 -7.07 -3.46
N GLN A 104 1.23 -7.47 -2.94
CA GLN A 104 -0.06 -7.30 -3.63
C GLN A 104 -0.38 -5.84 -3.95
N LEU A 105 -0.20 -4.94 -2.97
CA LEU A 105 -0.42 -3.51 -3.18
C LEU A 105 0.56 -2.92 -4.20
N SER A 106 1.82 -3.37 -4.17
CA SER A 106 2.83 -2.97 -5.16
C SER A 106 2.49 -3.43 -6.57
N GLN A 107 1.92 -4.63 -6.72
CA GLN A 107 1.42 -5.16 -7.99
C GLN A 107 0.20 -4.38 -8.49
N TYR A 108 -0.72 -3.97 -7.62
CA TYR A 108 -1.83 -3.09 -8.03
C TYR A 108 -1.33 -1.75 -8.55
N CYS A 109 -0.34 -1.13 -7.89
CA CYS A 109 0.31 0.07 -8.40
C CYS A 109 0.94 -0.18 -9.78
N GLN A 110 1.66 -1.31 -9.96
CA GLN A 110 2.27 -1.65 -11.25
C GLN A 110 1.23 -1.75 -12.36
N ARG A 111 0.14 -2.49 -12.12
CA ARG A 111 -0.93 -2.64 -13.11
C ARG A 111 -1.57 -1.31 -13.48
N ILE A 112 -1.75 -0.40 -12.52
CA ILE A 112 -2.26 0.95 -12.80
C ILE A 112 -1.27 1.75 -13.66
N ILE A 113 0.03 1.65 -13.38
CA ILE A 113 1.08 2.30 -14.17
C ILE A 113 1.05 1.78 -15.60
N ASP A 114 0.98 0.46 -15.78
CA ASP A 114 0.94 -0.18 -17.10
C ASP A 114 -0.31 0.22 -17.89
N LEU A 115 -1.48 0.26 -17.23
CA LEU A 115 -2.75 0.69 -17.85
C LEU A 115 -2.72 2.13 -18.37
N ALA A 116 -1.87 2.99 -17.80
CA ALA A 116 -1.77 4.40 -18.16
C ALA A 116 -0.60 4.73 -19.09
N GLY A 117 0.28 3.74 -19.34
CA GLY A 117 1.37 3.81 -20.31
C GLY A 117 1.04 3.20 -21.68
N ILE A 118 -0.16 2.63 -21.83
CA ILE A 118 -0.77 2.19 -23.10
C ILE A 118 -1.60 3.35 -23.66
#